data_AF-A0A531MQ86-F1
#
_entry.id   AF-A0A531MQ86-F1
#
_cell.length_a   1.000
_cell.length_b   1.000
_cell.length_c   1.000
_cell.angle_alpha   90.00
_cell.angle_beta   90.00
_cell.angle_gamma   90.00
#
_symmetry.space_group_name_H-M   'P 1'
#
loop_
_entity.id
_entity.type
_entity.pdbx_description
1 polymer ?
#
loop_
_entity_poly.entity_id
_entity_poly.type
_entity_poly.pdbx_seq_one_letter_code
_entity_poly.pdbx_strand_id
1 'polypeptide(L)'
;MPGKKILMLTGEFTEEYELFVYQQAMEAVGHTVHVVCPDKKAGDLIKTSLHDFEGDQTYTEKPGHNALINKTFSDAEKQLSQYDAVYCAGGRGPEYIRTDKRVQAMVRHFHEANKPIFTICHGVQILIAVDGVVRGKKVGALA
;
A
#
# COMPACT_ATOMS: atom_id res chain seq x y z
N MET A 1 -16.36 14.55 -11.03
CA MET A 1 -14.93 14.93 -11.10
C MET A 1 -14.21 13.89 -11.93
N PRO A 2 -13.15 14.24 -12.71
CA PRO A 2 -12.37 13.23 -13.43
C PRO A 2 -11.76 12.22 -12.44
N GLY A 3 -11.76 10.94 -12.80
CA GLY A 3 -11.18 9.87 -12.01
C GLY A 3 -9.69 10.10 -11.72
N LYS A 4 -9.25 9.69 -10.53
CA LYS A 4 -7.87 9.81 -10.05
C LYS A 4 -7.12 8.49 -10.19
N LYS A 5 -5.81 8.55 -10.45
CA LYS A 5 -4.93 7.38 -10.47
C LYS A 5 -4.23 7.24 -9.13
N ILE A 6 -4.45 6.12 -8.44
CA ILE A 6 -3.90 5.82 -7.12
C ILE A 6 -2.92 4.65 -7.25
N LEU A 7 -1.69 4.84 -6.76
CA LEU A 7 -0.73 3.75 -6.62
C LEU A 7 -0.95 3.06 -5.27
N MET A 8 -1.19 1.76 -5.26
CA MET A 8 -1.32 0.96 -4.05
C MET A 8 -0.06 0.11 -3.87
N LEU A 9 0.69 0.37 -2.79
CA LEU A 9 1.88 -0.38 -2.41
C LEU A 9 1.49 -1.56 -1.55
N THR A 10 1.80 -2.77 -2.02
CA THR A 10 1.55 -4.03 -1.31
C THR A 10 2.81 -4.88 -1.23
N GLY A 11 2.78 -5.85 -0.33
CA GLY A 11 3.72 -6.97 -0.25
C GLY A 11 2.99 -8.29 0.00
N GLU A 12 3.70 -9.41 -0.06
CA GLU A 12 3.18 -10.70 0.40
C GLU A 12 2.67 -10.58 1.84
N PHE A 13 1.51 -11.17 2.12
CA PHE A 13 0.76 -11.05 3.37
C PHE A 13 0.31 -9.62 3.74
N THR A 14 0.06 -8.76 2.74
CA THR A 14 -0.78 -7.57 2.93
C THR A 14 -2.15 -7.99 3.47
N GLU A 15 -2.74 -7.21 4.38
CA GLU A 15 -4.03 -7.54 4.98
C GLU A 15 -5.14 -7.48 3.91
N GLU A 16 -6.01 -8.48 3.90
CA GLU A 16 -7.00 -8.72 2.85
C GLU A 16 -8.00 -7.57 2.68
N TYR A 17 -8.60 -7.12 3.77
CA TYR A 17 -9.58 -6.03 3.73
C TYR A 17 -8.92 -4.70 3.38
N GLU A 18 -7.74 -4.45 3.92
CA GLU A 18 -6.98 -3.23 3.64
C GLU A 18 -6.57 -3.14 2.15
N LEU A 19 -6.44 -4.28 1.47
CA LEU A 19 -6.22 -4.32 0.02
C LEU A 19 -7.55 -4.21 -0.75
N PHE A 20 -8.44 -5.21 -0.62
CA PHE A 20 -9.60 -5.33 -1.51
C PHE A 20 -10.64 -4.25 -1.29
N VAL A 21 -10.94 -3.90 -0.03
CA VAL A 21 -11.96 -2.87 0.26
C VAL A 21 -11.52 -1.53 -0.29
N TYR A 22 -10.26 -1.14 -0.07
CA TYR A 22 -9.74 0.12 -0.60
C TYR A 22 -9.75 0.12 -2.13
N GLN A 23 -9.22 -0.94 -2.76
CA GLN A 23 -9.17 -1.04 -4.21
C GLN A 23 -10.58 -0.90 -4.82
N GLN A 24 -11.51 -1.76 -4.41
CA GLN A 24 -12.84 -1.83 -4.99
C GLN A 24 -13.68 -0.59 -4.68
N ALA A 25 -13.56 -0.02 -3.48
CA ALA A 25 -14.29 1.20 -3.15
C ALA A 25 -13.83 2.40 -3.99
N MET A 26 -12.51 2.56 -4.18
CA MET A 26 -11.98 3.64 -5.02
C MET A 26 -12.36 3.44 -6.49
N GLU A 27 -12.30 2.20 -6.99
CA GLU A 27 -12.74 1.85 -8.34
C GLU A 27 -14.24 2.11 -8.54
N ALA A 28 -15.08 1.76 -7.56
CA ALA A 28 -16.53 1.98 -7.61
C ALA A 28 -16.92 3.45 -7.72
N VAL A 29 -16.11 4.37 -7.17
CA VAL A 29 -16.32 5.83 -7.30
C VAL A 29 -15.59 6.46 -8.50
N GLY A 30 -15.07 5.63 -9.41
CA GLY A 30 -14.50 6.05 -10.69
C GLY A 30 -13.01 6.38 -10.65
N HIS A 31 -12.26 5.95 -9.64
CA HIS A 31 -10.80 6.03 -9.62
C HIS A 31 -10.16 4.79 -10.25
N THR A 32 -8.89 4.90 -10.61
CA THR A 32 -8.08 3.76 -11.05
C THR A 32 -7.07 3.45 -9.96
N VAL A 33 -7.08 2.21 -9.46
CA VAL A 33 -6.10 1.74 -8.48
C VAL A 33 -5.14 0.77 -9.15
N HIS A 34 -3.85 1.10 -9.13
CA HIS A 34 -2.81 0.17 -9.55
C HIS A 34 -2.17 -0.48 -8.34
N VAL A 35 -2.44 -1.77 -8.16
CA VAL A 35 -1.88 -2.62 -7.11
C VAL A 35 -0.51 -3.13 -7.57
N VAL A 36 0.54 -2.78 -6.83
CA VAL A 36 1.92 -3.17 -7.14
C VAL A 36 2.62 -3.77 -5.93
N CYS A 37 3.49 -4.73 -6.19
CA CYS A 37 4.39 -5.33 -5.21
C CYS A 37 5.81 -5.37 -5.79
N PRO A 38 6.87 -5.05 -5.02
CA PRO A 38 8.24 -5.17 -5.49
C PRO A 38 8.51 -6.51 -6.18
N ASP A 39 9.20 -6.44 -7.31
CA ASP A 39 9.61 -7.58 -8.13
C ASP A 39 8.48 -8.45 -8.72
N LYS A 40 7.22 -7.98 -8.66
CA LYS A 40 6.06 -8.61 -9.31
C LYS A 40 5.65 -7.90 -10.60
N LYS A 41 5.03 -8.66 -11.50
CA LYS A 41 4.48 -8.21 -12.78
C LYS A 41 2.95 -8.24 -12.74
N ALA A 42 2.32 -7.47 -13.64
CA ALA A 42 0.89 -7.59 -13.85
C ALA A 42 0.52 -9.04 -14.22
N GLY A 43 -0.48 -9.60 -13.57
CA GLY A 43 -0.88 -11.00 -13.69
C GLY A 43 -0.36 -11.91 -12.57
N ASP A 44 0.66 -11.49 -11.82
CA ASP A 44 1.13 -12.24 -10.66
C ASP A 44 0.13 -12.18 -9.51
N LEU A 45 0.21 -13.18 -8.63
CA LEU A 45 -0.53 -13.21 -7.37
C LEU A 45 0.40 -12.97 -6.18
N ILE A 46 -0.13 -12.33 -5.16
CA ILE A 46 0.43 -12.30 -3.80
C ILE A 46 -0.55 -12.97 -2.84
N LYS A 47 -0.04 -13.59 -1.78
CA LYS A 47 -0.85 -14.08 -0.67
C LYS A 47 -1.26 -12.90 0.21
N THR A 48 -2.47 -12.94 0.76
CA THR A 48 -2.92 -11.96 1.76
C THR A 48 -3.02 -12.60 3.15
N SER A 49 -3.14 -11.75 4.17
CA SER A 49 -3.40 -12.16 5.55
C SER A 49 -4.76 -11.64 6.02
N LEU A 50 -5.41 -12.38 6.90
CA LEU A 50 -6.57 -11.93 7.67
C LEU A 50 -6.12 -11.73 9.11
N HIS A 51 -6.26 -10.50 9.61
CA HIS A 51 -5.99 -10.15 11.00
C HIS A 51 -7.29 -9.92 11.75
N ASP A 52 -7.53 -10.73 12.78
CA ASP A 52 -8.76 -10.62 13.59
C ASP A 52 -8.48 -10.80 15.09
N PHE A 53 -9.33 -10.22 15.93
CA PHE A 53 -9.21 -10.30 17.38
C PHE A 53 -10.16 -11.37 17.92
N GLU A 54 -9.62 -12.56 18.16
CA GLU A 54 -10.39 -13.74 18.60
C GLU A 54 -10.32 -13.99 20.12
N GLY A 55 -9.89 -13.00 20.90
CA GLY A 55 -9.87 -13.03 22.38
C GLY A 55 -8.48 -13.01 23.03
N ASP A 56 -7.41 -13.08 22.24
CA ASP A 56 -6.03 -12.98 22.68
C ASP A 56 -5.57 -11.52 22.89
N GLN A 57 -4.35 -11.34 23.42
CA GLN A 57 -3.75 -10.02 23.63
C GLN A 57 -3.42 -9.27 22.32
N THR A 58 -3.32 -9.99 21.21
CA THR A 58 -3.10 -9.45 19.86
C THR A 58 -3.96 -10.22 18.86
N TYR A 59 -4.01 -9.73 17.63
CA TYR A 59 -4.73 -10.40 16.55
C TYR A 59 -4.14 -11.78 16.22
N THR A 60 -4.99 -12.68 15.73
CA THR A 60 -4.56 -13.90 15.06
C THR A 60 -4.36 -13.62 13.57
N GLU A 61 -3.53 -14.44 12.91
CA GLU A 61 -3.29 -14.34 11.46
C GLU A 61 -3.75 -15.63 10.77
N LYS A 62 -4.57 -15.49 9.72
CA LYS A 62 -4.98 -16.60 8.85
C LYS A 62 -4.68 -16.28 7.38
N PRO A 63 -4.47 -17.28 6.51
CA PRO A 63 -4.38 -17.04 5.08
C PRO A 63 -5.69 -16.46 4.53
N GLY A 64 -5.59 -15.37 3.76
CA GLY A 64 -6.70 -14.84 2.98
C GLY A 64 -6.68 -15.34 1.53
N HIS A 65 -7.45 -14.68 0.68
CA HIS A 65 -7.49 -14.85 -0.76
C HIS A 65 -6.18 -14.38 -1.41
N ASN A 66 -5.83 -14.95 -2.56
CA ASN A 66 -4.75 -14.40 -3.36
C ASN A 66 -5.19 -13.08 -4.01
N ALA A 67 -4.37 -12.05 -3.93
CA ALA A 67 -4.62 -10.76 -4.58
C ALA A 67 -3.85 -10.65 -5.90
N LEU A 68 -4.52 -10.11 -6.92
CA LEU A 68 -3.94 -9.89 -8.24
C LEU A 68 -3.12 -8.61 -8.27
N ILE A 69 -1.87 -8.72 -8.72
CA ILE A 69 -1.07 -7.58 -9.13
C ILE A 69 -1.56 -7.13 -10.51
N ASN A 70 -2.20 -5.97 -10.58
CA ASN A 70 -2.78 -5.46 -11.83
C ASN A 70 -1.84 -4.50 -12.59
N LYS A 71 -0.69 -4.13 -12.00
CA LYS A 71 0.32 -3.29 -12.62
C LYS A 71 1.73 -3.79 -12.26
N THR A 72 2.60 -3.92 -13.27
CA THR A 72 4.01 -4.25 -13.05
C THR A 72 4.71 -3.16 -12.26
N PHE A 73 5.44 -3.53 -11.20
CA PHE A 73 6.07 -2.59 -10.28
C PHE A 73 7.02 -1.61 -10.97
N SER A 74 7.94 -2.12 -11.81
CA SER A 74 8.92 -1.30 -12.52
C SER A 74 8.29 -0.37 -13.56
N ASP A 75 7.12 -0.70 -14.09
CA ASP A 75 6.38 0.20 -14.98
C ASP A 75 5.68 1.31 -14.20
N ALA A 76 5.12 1.01 -13.03
CA ALA A 76 4.56 2.01 -12.14
C ALA A 76 5.63 2.99 -11.65
N GLU A 77 6.81 2.49 -11.29
CA GLU A 77 7.97 3.29 -10.88
C GLU A 77 8.35 4.34 -11.94
N LYS A 78 8.47 3.93 -13.21
CA LYS A 78 8.81 4.84 -14.31
C LYS A 78 7.73 5.87 -14.61
N GLN A 79 6.49 5.62 -14.19
CA GLN A 79 5.30 6.43 -14.48
C GLN A 79 4.79 7.18 -13.25
N LEU A 80 5.62 7.33 -12.21
CA LEU A 80 5.18 7.81 -10.91
C LEU A 80 4.50 9.19 -10.94
N SER A 81 4.97 10.07 -11.83
CA SER A 81 4.40 11.41 -12.02
C SER A 81 2.93 11.41 -12.44
N GLN A 82 2.45 10.32 -13.06
CA GLN A 82 1.07 10.16 -13.55
C GLN A 82 0.06 9.79 -12.45
N TYR A 83 0.53 9.41 -11.25
CA TYR A 83 -0.36 9.09 -10.13
C TYR A 83 -0.71 10.34 -9.35
N ASP A 84 -1.97 10.47 -8.98
CA ASP A 84 -2.47 11.56 -8.15
C ASP A 84 -2.20 11.32 -6.66
N ALA A 85 -2.12 10.06 -6.22
CA ALA A 85 -1.92 9.69 -4.82
C ALA A 85 -1.24 8.32 -4.67
N VAL A 86 -0.76 8.03 -3.45
CA VAL A 86 -0.29 6.70 -3.04
C VAL A 86 -1.02 6.21 -1.80
N TYR A 87 -1.33 4.91 -1.77
CA TYR A 87 -1.90 4.19 -0.64
C TYR A 87 -0.93 3.10 -0.19
N CYS A 88 -0.59 3.11 1.09
CA CYS A 88 0.25 2.10 1.73
C CYS A 88 -0.64 1.17 2.56
N ALA A 89 -0.95 0.00 2.00
CA ALA A 89 -1.74 -1.04 2.67
C ALA A 89 -0.98 -1.62 3.87
N GLY A 90 -1.67 -2.15 4.87
CA GLY A 90 -1.07 -2.74 6.06
C GLY A 90 -0.91 -4.26 5.96
N GLY A 91 -1.20 -4.96 7.06
CA GLY A 91 -0.81 -6.36 7.26
C GLY A 91 0.70 -6.53 7.45
N ARG A 92 1.25 -7.67 7.03
CA ARG A 92 2.68 -7.96 7.15
C ARG A 92 3.53 -7.50 5.97
N GLY A 93 2.90 -7.20 4.82
CA GLY A 93 3.58 -6.68 3.64
C GLY A 93 4.52 -5.50 3.92
N PRO A 94 4.08 -4.45 4.64
CA PRO A 94 4.90 -3.30 5.02
C PRO A 94 6.22 -3.62 5.72
N GLU A 95 6.27 -4.67 6.56
CA GLU A 95 7.43 -5.00 7.39
C GLU A 95 8.69 -5.17 6.55
N TYR A 96 8.57 -5.84 5.41
CA TYR A 96 9.70 -6.12 4.54
C TYR A 96 9.85 -5.06 3.44
N ILE A 97 8.75 -4.62 2.80
CA ILE A 97 8.85 -3.66 1.68
C ILE A 97 9.30 -2.27 2.13
N ARG A 98 9.14 -1.91 3.41
CA ARG A 98 9.66 -0.63 3.95
C ARG A 98 11.18 -0.49 3.79
N THR A 99 11.91 -1.60 3.65
CA THR A 99 13.37 -1.58 3.49
C THR A 99 13.81 -1.44 2.03
N ASP A 100 12.90 -1.64 1.08
CA ASP A 100 13.16 -1.49 -0.36
C ASP A 100 13.33 0.00 -0.73
N LYS A 101 14.50 0.34 -1.28
CA LYS A 101 14.83 1.72 -1.66
C LYS A 101 13.96 2.27 -2.78
N ARG A 102 13.43 1.41 -3.66
CA ARG A 102 12.48 1.78 -4.72
C ARG A 102 11.14 2.20 -4.10
N VAL A 103 10.65 1.45 -3.11
CA VAL A 103 9.43 1.79 -2.37
C VAL A 103 9.61 3.10 -1.58
N GLN A 104 10.76 3.26 -0.90
CA GLN A 104 11.09 4.51 -0.20
C GLN A 104 11.14 5.71 -1.16
N ALA A 105 11.74 5.54 -2.35
CA ALA A 105 11.80 6.57 -3.38
C ALA A 105 10.41 6.93 -3.92
N MET A 106 9.53 5.93 -4.11
CA MET A 106 8.15 6.17 -4.52
C MET A 106 7.42 7.05 -3.51
N VAL A 107 7.42 6.68 -2.23
CA VAL A 107 6.74 7.47 -1.18
C VAL A 107 7.36 8.87 -1.04
N ARG A 108 8.69 8.99 -1.15
CA ARG A 108 9.39 10.28 -1.16
C ARG A 108 8.90 11.19 -2.28
N HIS A 109 8.69 10.67 -3.49
CA HIS A 109 8.15 11.45 -4.60
C HIS A 109 6.77 12.04 -4.29
N PHE A 110 5.85 11.25 -3.72
CA PHE A 110 4.53 11.78 -3.35
C PHE A 110 4.64 12.84 -2.25
N HIS A 111 5.55 12.65 -1.29
CA HIS A 111 5.79 13.63 -0.23
C HIS A 111 6.34 14.96 -0.77
N GLU A 112 7.39 14.92 -1.59
CA GLU A 112 8.03 16.11 -2.16
C GLU A 112 7.12 16.82 -3.16
N ALA A 113 6.31 16.08 -3.92
CA ALA A 113 5.31 16.63 -4.82
C ALA A 113 4.05 17.15 -4.09
N ASN A 114 4.01 17.07 -2.76
CA ASN A 114 2.85 17.43 -1.93
C ASN A 114 1.54 16.75 -2.38
N LYS A 115 1.65 15.50 -2.84
CA LYS A 115 0.53 14.66 -3.25
C LYS A 115 -0.02 13.88 -2.05
N PRO A 116 -1.32 13.53 -2.03
CA PRO A 116 -1.89 12.72 -0.97
C PRO A 116 -1.17 11.38 -0.77
N ILE A 117 -0.87 11.07 0.49
CA ILE A 117 -0.34 9.78 0.95
C ILE A 117 -1.35 9.24 1.96
N PHE A 118 -1.90 8.08 1.67
CA PHE A 118 -2.82 7.35 2.53
C PHE A 118 -2.11 6.15 3.14
N THR A 119 -2.42 5.83 4.39
CA THR A 119 -1.87 4.67 5.08
C THR A 119 -2.87 4.15 6.10
N ILE A 120 -2.80 2.85 6.39
CA ILE A 120 -3.61 2.17 7.40
C ILE A 120 -2.75 1.12 8.11
N CYS A 121 -3.09 0.81 9.36
CA CYS A 121 -2.49 -0.29 10.12
C CYS A 121 -0.95 -0.18 10.11
N HIS A 122 -0.24 -1.24 9.72
CA HIS A 122 1.22 -1.30 9.60
C HIS A 122 1.78 -0.63 8.35
N GLY A 123 0.94 -0.18 7.41
CA GLY A 123 1.37 0.55 6.22
C GLY A 123 2.20 1.80 6.57
N VAL A 124 1.99 2.36 7.78
CA VAL A 124 2.74 3.51 8.27
C VAL A 124 4.24 3.23 8.35
N GLN A 125 4.65 1.97 8.51
CA GLN A 125 6.05 1.59 8.63
C GLN A 125 6.83 1.95 7.36
N ILE A 126 6.16 1.96 6.20
CA ILE A 126 6.73 2.44 4.93
C ILE A 126 7.01 3.94 5.02
N LEU A 127 6.08 4.72 5.55
CA LEU A 127 6.23 6.17 5.69
C LEU A 127 7.32 6.52 6.72
N ILE A 128 7.39 5.79 7.83
CA ILE A 128 8.42 5.98 8.87
C ILE A 128 9.82 5.72 8.30
N ALA A 129 9.95 4.77 7.36
CA ALA A 129 11.22 4.45 6.72
C ALA A 129 11.71 5.55 5.75
N VAL A 130 10.91 6.59 5.48
CA VAL A 130 11.26 7.69 4.57
C VAL A 130 11.40 9.00 5.34
N ASP A 131 12.63 9.48 5.46
CA ASP A 131 12.91 10.71 6.20
C ASP A 131 12.09 11.91 5.69
N GLY A 132 11.55 12.67 6.64
CA GLY A 132 10.69 13.83 6.42
C GLY A 132 9.19 13.51 6.35
N VAL A 133 8.79 12.32 5.89
CA VAL A 133 7.40 12.04 5.50
C VAL A 133 6.42 12.19 6.66
N VAL A 134 6.78 11.74 7.86
CA VAL A 134 5.93 11.82 9.06
C VAL A 134 6.32 12.95 10.02
N ARG A 135 7.42 13.68 9.75
CA ARG A 135 7.95 14.67 10.69
C ARG A 135 6.98 15.84 10.86
N GLY A 136 6.64 16.14 12.12
CA GLY A 136 5.70 17.22 12.45
C GLY A 136 4.24 16.91 12.09
N LYS A 137 3.91 15.66 11.71
CA LYS A 137 2.54 15.23 11.39
C LYS A 137 1.93 14.46 12.56
N LYS A 138 0.60 14.55 12.69
CA LYS A 138 -0.19 13.64 13.53
C LYS A 138 -0.63 12.46 12.68
N VAL A 139 -0.24 11.25 13.06
CA VAL A 139 -0.48 10.03 12.28
C VAL A 139 -1.01 8.94 13.23
N GLY A 140 -2.14 8.33 12.87
CA GLY A 140 -2.63 7.11 13.52
C GLY A 140 -2.03 5.88 12.85
N ALA A 141 -1.76 4.83 13.62
CA ALA A 141 -1.07 3.65 13.13
C ALA A 141 -1.32 2.42 14.02
N LEU A 142 -1.13 1.23 13.43
CA LEU A 142 -0.74 0.02 14.16
C LEU A 142 0.76 -0.16 13.88
N ALA A 143 1.62 0.01 14.88
CA ALA A 143 3.07 0.11 14.70
C ALA A 143 3.83 -0.77 15.68
#